data_AF-W9VD05-F1
#
_entry.id   AF-W9VD05-F1
#
_cell.length_a   1.000
_cell.length_b   1.000
_cell.length_c   1.000
_cell.angle_alpha   90.00
_cell.angle_beta   90.00
_cell.angle_gamma   90.00
#
_symmetry.space_group_name_H-M   'P 1'
#
loop_
_entity.id
_entity.type
_entity.pdbx_description
1 polymer ?
#
loop_
_entity_poly.entity_id
_entity_poly.type
_entity_poly.pdbx_seq_one_letter_code
_entity_poly.pdbx_strand_id
1 'polypeptide(L)'
;MPPSVPNLSGSSDPATTPYGHHTSFPWEPLPQPEGYKSVIYRSSDGKIVVAAAKETGMATFTYPCDEFFFVTNGWLKLKIQGGDEFTLSKGDFIYLKKGTTADFHFSPDFSNVAVFIGDEAISLV
;
A
#
# COMPACT_ATOMS: atom_id res chain seq x y z
N MET A 1 20.33 9.28 -8.14
CA MET A 1 20.92 8.27 -7.24
C MET A 1 20.29 6.93 -7.60
N PRO A 2 21.06 5.86 -7.87
CA PRO A 2 20.47 4.55 -8.08
C PRO A 2 19.64 4.15 -6.84
N PRO A 3 18.49 3.49 -7.01
CA PRO A 3 17.73 2.99 -5.88
C PRO A 3 18.56 1.99 -5.08
N SER A 4 18.34 1.93 -3.77
CA SER A 4 18.81 0.79 -2.98
C SER A 4 18.09 -0.49 -3.42
N VAL A 5 18.43 -1.62 -2.79
CA VAL A 5 17.59 -2.83 -2.84
C VAL A 5 16.50 -2.78 -1.75
N PRO A 6 15.36 -3.48 -1.93
CA PRO A 6 14.39 -3.69 -0.86
C PRO A 6 14.96 -4.45 0.34
N ASN A 7 14.47 -4.17 1.55
CA ASN A 7 14.77 -4.93 2.76
C ASN A 7 13.58 -5.83 3.12
N LEU A 8 13.55 -7.03 2.52
CA LEU A 8 12.43 -7.96 2.67
C LEU A 8 12.59 -8.92 3.85
N SER A 9 13.73 -8.90 4.55
CA SER A 9 14.02 -9.73 5.72
C SER A 9 13.84 -9.01 7.06
N GLY A 10 13.66 -7.69 7.02
CA GLY A 10 13.60 -6.85 8.24
C GLY A 10 14.94 -6.81 8.96
N SER A 11 16.04 -6.91 8.21
CA SER A 11 17.39 -6.82 8.76
C SER A 11 17.59 -5.47 9.46
N SER A 12 18.24 -5.50 10.63
CA SER A 12 18.65 -4.31 11.38
C SER A 12 20.01 -3.75 10.95
N ASP A 13 20.67 -4.37 9.95
CA ASP A 13 21.93 -3.87 9.39
C ASP A 13 21.68 -2.51 8.68
N PRO A 14 22.31 -1.40 9.12
CA PRO A 14 22.15 -0.10 8.48
C PRO A 14 22.42 -0.09 6.97
N ALA A 15 23.30 -0.97 6.47
CA ALA A 15 23.60 -1.08 5.04
C ALA A 15 22.40 -1.59 4.21
N THR A 16 21.40 -2.20 4.87
CA THR A 16 20.17 -2.69 4.25
C THR A 16 19.03 -1.67 4.28
N THR A 17 19.26 -0.43 4.70
CA THR A 17 18.24 0.62 4.72
C THR A 17 17.73 0.91 3.30
N PRO A 18 16.44 0.68 3.01
CA PRO A 18 15.96 0.88 1.66
C PRO A 18 15.56 2.35 1.40
N TYR A 19 15.96 2.90 0.25
CA TYR A 19 15.63 4.26 -0.18
C TYR A 19 15.61 4.38 -1.72
N GLY A 20 14.74 5.23 -2.25
CA GLY A 20 14.59 5.40 -3.69
C GLY A 20 13.31 6.12 -4.08
N HIS A 21 13.07 6.26 -5.39
CA HIS A 21 11.79 6.75 -5.90
C HIS A 21 10.74 5.63 -5.76
N HIS A 22 9.47 5.96 -5.49
CA HIS A 22 8.41 4.94 -5.34
C HIS A 22 8.20 4.07 -6.59
N THR A 23 8.74 4.47 -7.74
CA THR A 23 8.69 3.72 -9.01
C THR A 23 9.96 2.92 -9.34
N SER A 24 10.99 2.97 -8.49
CA SER A 24 12.32 2.43 -8.83
C SER A 24 12.63 1.02 -8.27
N PHE A 25 11.67 0.40 -7.58
CA PHE A 25 11.80 -0.94 -7.02
C PHE A 25 11.07 -1.98 -7.89
N PRO A 26 11.31 -3.30 -7.72
CA PRO A 26 10.61 -4.33 -8.48
C PRO A 26 9.09 -4.24 -8.30
N TRP A 27 8.36 -4.34 -9.41
CA TRP A 27 6.90 -4.35 -9.42
C TRP A 27 6.39 -5.73 -9.80
N GLU A 28 5.44 -6.24 -9.03
CA GLU A 28 4.83 -7.55 -9.20
C GLU A 28 3.31 -7.39 -9.30
N PRO A 29 2.62 -8.19 -10.12
CA PRO A 29 1.17 -8.12 -10.24
C PRO A 29 0.48 -8.50 -8.92
N LEU A 30 -0.65 -7.86 -8.63
CA LEU A 30 -1.57 -8.29 -7.59
C LEU A 30 -2.42 -9.48 -8.11
N PRO A 31 -2.80 -10.46 -7.27
CA PRO A 31 -3.55 -11.65 -7.69
C PRO A 31 -4.96 -11.34 -8.19
N GLN A 32 -5.58 -10.28 -7.67
CA GLN A 32 -6.91 -9.74 -7.98
C GLN A 32 -7.16 -8.54 -7.04
N PRO A 33 -7.80 -7.44 -7.48
CA PRO A 33 -8.09 -6.99 -8.84
C PRO A 33 -6.84 -6.47 -9.59
N GLU A 34 -7.03 -5.96 -10.81
CA GLU A 34 -5.93 -5.46 -11.66
C GLU A 34 -5.06 -4.42 -10.93
N GLY A 35 -3.78 -4.75 -10.78
CA GLY A 35 -2.85 -3.85 -10.13
C GLY A 35 -1.45 -4.44 -10.01
N TYR A 36 -0.55 -3.60 -9.51
CA TYR A 36 0.82 -3.96 -9.24
C TYR A 36 1.23 -3.42 -7.88
N LYS A 37 2.08 -4.16 -7.18
CA LYS A 37 2.70 -3.72 -5.93
C LYS A 37 4.21 -3.70 -6.08
N SER A 38 4.85 -2.89 -5.25
CA SER A 38 6.30 -2.85 -5.11
C SER A 38 6.66 -2.76 -3.64
N VAL A 39 7.10 -3.87 -3.06
CA VAL A 39 7.44 -3.95 -1.63
C VAL A 39 8.86 -3.45 -1.42
N ILE A 40 9.02 -2.46 -0.54
CA ILE A 40 10.32 -1.89 -0.18
C ILE A 40 10.83 -2.43 1.16
N TYR A 41 9.93 -2.76 2.08
CA TYR A 41 10.28 -3.25 3.41
C TYR A 41 9.28 -4.28 3.92
N ARG A 42 9.80 -5.31 4.61
CA ARG A 42 9.03 -6.23 5.44
C ARG A 42 9.77 -6.41 6.76
N SER A 43 9.09 -6.30 7.89
CA SER A 43 9.70 -6.58 9.20
C SER A 43 10.05 -8.06 9.33
N SER A 44 10.98 -8.39 10.24
CA SER A 44 11.45 -9.77 10.44
C SER A 44 10.36 -10.72 10.94
N ASP A 45 9.35 -10.19 11.65
CA ASP A 45 8.13 -10.89 12.06
C ASP A 45 6.99 -10.83 11.03
N GLY A 46 7.20 -10.12 9.92
CA GLY A 46 6.24 -9.92 8.84
C GLY A 46 5.02 -9.06 9.18
N LYS A 47 4.96 -8.45 10.37
CA LYS A 47 3.82 -7.65 10.86
C LYS A 47 3.77 -6.24 10.31
N ILE A 48 4.87 -5.75 9.74
CA ILE A 48 4.96 -4.47 9.06
C ILE A 48 5.39 -4.72 7.62
N VAL A 49 4.63 -4.17 6.68
CA VAL A 49 5.00 -4.17 5.25
C VAL A 49 4.86 -2.75 4.72
N VAL A 50 5.86 -2.28 3.96
CA VAL A 50 5.82 -1.00 3.27
C VAL A 50 5.89 -1.27 1.78
N ALA A 51 4.95 -0.73 1.01
CA ALA A 51 4.88 -0.94 -0.42
C ALA A 51 4.32 0.28 -1.15
N ALA A 52 4.60 0.37 -2.44
CA ALA A 52 3.82 1.17 -3.37
C ALA A 52 2.79 0.28 -4.08
N ALA A 53 1.63 0.81 -4.43
CA ALA A 53 0.65 0.12 -5.27
C ALA A 53 0.18 0.99 -6.44
N LYS A 54 -0.22 0.30 -7.52
CA LYS A 54 -0.97 0.83 -8.65
C LYS A 54 -2.19 -0.03 -8.80
N GLU A 55 -3.36 0.59 -8.77
CA GLU A 55 -4.65 -0.09 -8.81
C GLU A 55 -5.59 0.68 -9.73
N THR A 56 -6.46 -0.03 -10.43
CA THR A 56 -7.44 0.56 -11.34
C THR A 56 -8.81 -0.08 -11.14
N GLY A 57 -9.85 0.61 -11.59
CA GLY A 57 -11.21 0.09 -11.55
C GLY A 57 -11.86 0.22 -10.18
N MET A 58 -12.63 -0.79 -9.78
CA MET A 58 -13.43 -0.77 -8.56
C MET A 58 -13.17 -2.03 -7.73
N ALA A 59 -13.17 -1.87 -6.41
CA ALA A 59 -12.97 -2.97 -5.49
C ALA A 59 -13.72 -2.72 -4.18
N THR A 60 -14.07 -3.79 -3.46
CA THR A 60 -14.57 -3.70 -2.09
C THR A 60 -13.66 -4.54 -1.21
N PHE A 61 -13.09 -3.93 -0.17
CA PHE A 61 -12.17 -4.59 0.73
C PHE A 61 -12.63 -4.45 2.18
N THR A 62 -12.49 -5.54 2.94
CA THR A 62 -12.46 -5.48 4.40
C THR A 62 -11.03 -5.64 4.85
N TYR A 63 -10.52 -4.64 5.56
CA TYR A 63 -9.12 -4.55 5.92
C TYR A 63 -8.69 -5.64 6.91
N PRO A 64 -7.74 -6.54 6.55
CA PRO A 64 -7.29 -7.60 7.45
C PRO A 64 -6.26 -7.11 8.49
N CYS A 65 -5.72 -5.91 8.27
CA CYS A 65 -4.72 -5.24 9.08
C CYS A 65 -4.96 -3.72 9.02
N ASP A 66 -4.26 -2.94 9.83
CA ASP A 66 -4.28 -1.49 9.69
C ASP A 66 -3.46 -1.08 8.45
N GLU A 67 -3.92 -0.07 7.72
CA GLU A 67 -3.19 0.53 6.60
C GLU A 67 -3.16 2.05 6.75
N PHE A 68 -1.96 2.62 6.67
CA PHE A 68 -1.76 4.03 6.34
C PHE A 68 -1.35 4.11 4.87
N PHE A 69 -2.01 4.90 4.04
CA PHE A 69 -1.48 5.20 2.71
C PHE A 69 -1.60 6.66 2.31
N PHE A 70 -0.66 7.09 1.46
CA PHE A 70 -0.54 8.42 0.88
C PHE A 70 -0.65 8.33 -0.64
N VAL A 71 -1.51 9.14 -1.25
CA VAL A 71 -1.75 9.13 -2.69
C VAL A 71 -0.61 9.83 -3.42
N THR A 72 0.10 9.10 -4.28
CA THR A 72 1.24 9.63 -5.05
C THR A 72 0.85 10.13 -6.43
N ASN A 73 -0.23 9.58 -7.02
CA ASN A 73 -0.77 10.03 -8.30
C ASN A 73 -2.26 9.68 -8.43
N GLY A 74 -2.97 10.38 -9.31
CA GLY A 74 -4.38 10.11 -9.60
C GLY A 74 -5.33 10.51 -8.45
N TRP A 75 -6.47 9.84 -8.41
CA TRP A 75 -7.49 10.00 -7.37
C TRP A 75 -8.12 8.66 -7.00
N LEU A 76 -8.69 8.61 -5.79
CA LEU A 76 -9.46 7.49 -5.25
C LEU A 76 -10.75 8.02 -4.64
N LYS A 77 -11.90 7.55 -5.13
CA LYS A 77 -13.19 7.73 -4.46
C LYS A 77 -13.39 6.57 -3.50
N LEU A 78 -13.68 6.90 -2.25
CA LEU A 78 -13.81 5.94 -1.17
C LEU A 78 -15.15 6.11 -0.48
N LYS A 79 -15.85 5.00 -0.26
CA LYS A 79 -17.04 4.95 0.59
C LYS A 79 -16.81 3.98 1.74
N ILE A 80 -16.74 4.49 2.96
CA ILE A 80 -16.62 3.67 4.16
C ILE A 80 -18.01 3.10 4.48
N GLN A 81 -18.12 1.77 4.63
CA GLN A 81 -19.39 1.16 5.00
C GLN A 81 -19.79 1.58 6.42
N GLY A 82 -20.94 2.25 6.53
CA GLY A 82 -21.40 2.86 7.79
C GLY A 82 -20.75 4.21 8.12
N GLY A 83 -19.98 4.80 7.21
CA GLY A 83 -19.31 6.09 7.39
C GLY A 83 -19.45 7.01 6.18
N ASP A 84 -18.45 7.88 6.01
CA ASP A 84 -18.44 8.92 4.98
C ASP A 84 -18.05 8.40 3.59
N GLU A 85 -18.46 9.15 2.58
CA GLU A 85 -17.99 9.03 1.20
C GLU A 85 -17.17 10.28 0.85
N PHE A 86 -15.96 10.09 0.33
CA PHE A 86 -15.05 11.18 0.01
C PHE A 86 -14.08 10.78 -1.11
N THR A 87 -13.33 11.77 -1.61
CA THR A 87 -12.30 11.56 -2.64
C THR A 87 -10.94 11.99 -2.10
N LEU A 88 -9.96 11.11 -2.24
CA LEU A 88 -8.56 11.40 -1.99
C LEU A 88 -7.87 11.67 -3.34
N SER A 89 -7.04 12.69 -3.39
CA SER A 89 -6.22 13.05 -4.54
C SER A 89 -4.75 13.03 -4.16
N LYS A 90 -3.87 13.17 -5.16
CA LYS A 90 -2.42 13.29 -4.93
C LYS A 90 -2.10 14.29 -3.80
N GLY A 91 -1.36 13.82 -2.80
CA GLY A 91 -1.02 14.62 -1.62
C GLY A 91 -1.85 14.29 -0.37
N ASP A 92 -2.98 13.62 -0.53
CA ASP A 92 -3.83 13.21 0.57
C ASP A 92 -3.37 11.88 1.17
N PHE A 93 -3.71 11.65 2.43
CA PHE A 93 -3.48 10.39 3.13
C PHE A 93 -4.73 9.92 3.86
N ILE A 94 -4.76 8.64 4.16
CA ILE A 94 -5.78 8.02 4.98
C ILE A 94 -5.16 6.97 5.89
N TYR A 95 -5.86 6.72 7.00
CA TYR A 95 -5.62 5.58 7.86
C TYR A 95 -6.90 4.73 7.93
N LEU A 96 -6.78 3.45 7.58
CA LEU A 96 -7.87 2.47 7.62
C LEU A 96 -7.51 1.42 8.67
N LYS A 97 -8.36 1.29 9.68
CA LYS A 97 -8.18 0.30 10.74
C LYS A 97 -8.60 -1.08 10.25
N LYS A 98 -7.96 -2.15 10.74
CA LYS A 98 -8.41 -3.53 10.63
C LYS A 98 -9.91 -3.65 10.92
N GLY A 99 -10.62 -4.34 10.03
CA GLY A 99 -12.07 -4.49 10.05
C GLY A 99 -12.84 -3.37 9.36
N THR A 100 -12.19 -2.28 8.93
CA THR A 100 -12.85 -1.27 8.08
C THR A 100 -13.21 -1.91 6.75
N THR A 101 -14.47 -1.79 6.34
CA THR A 101 -14.91 -2.18 5.00
C THR A 101 -15.16 -0.93 4.17
N ALA A 102 -14.59 -0.87 2.96
CA ALA A 102 -14.75 0.26 2.07
C ALA A 102 -14.90 -0.16 0.61
N ASP A 103 -15.69 0.62 -0.13
CA ASP A 103 -15.80 0.53 -1.58
C ASP A 103 -14.86 1.56 -2.22
N PHE A 104 -14.06 1.11 -3.16
CA PHE A 104 -12.99 1.86 -3.83
C PHE A 104 -13.35 2.05 -5.30
N HIS A 105 -13.06 3.24 -5.82
CA HIS A 105 -13.02 3.51 -7.24
C HIS A 105 -11.77 4.35 -7.55
N PHE A 106 -10.84 3.72 -8.25
CA PHE A 106 -9.53 4.27 -8.58
C PHE A 106 -9.54 4.96 -9.95
N SER A 107 -8.84 6.08 -10.08
CA SER A 107 -8.53 6.64 -11.39
C SER A 107 -7.61 5.69 -12.19
N PRO A 108 -7.62 5.73 -13.54
CA PRO A 108 -6.78 4.84 -14.35
C PRO A 108 -5.26 4.93 -14.08
N ASP A 109 -4.81 6.03 -13.50
CA ASP A 109 -3.42 6.35 -13.20
C ASP A 109 -3.11 6.40 -11.69
N PHE A 110 -4.03 5.88 -10.85
CA PHE A 110 -3.90 5.90 -9.41
C PHE A 110 -2.64 5.15 -8.93
N SER A 111 -1.95 5.76 -7.97
CA SER A 111 -0.91 5.08 -7.21
C SER A 111 -0.81 5.66 -5.80
N ASN A 112 -0.38 4.82 -4.87
CA ASN A 112 -0.12 5.20 -3.48
C ASN A 112 1.20 4.61 -2.97
N VAL A 113 1.60 5.06 -1.79
CA VAL A 113 2.54 4.37 -0.91
C VAL A 113 1.84 4.07 0.41
N ALA A 114 1.99 2.83 0.88
CA ALA A 114 1.26 2.30 2.00
C ALA A 114 2.19 1.64 3.04
N VAL A 115 1.78 1.72 4.30
CA VAL A 115 2.33 0.98 5.43
C VAL A 115 1.20 0.13 6.00
N PHE A 116 1.39 -1.19 5.93
CA PHE A 116 0.49 -2.18 6.50
C PHE A 116 1.02 -2.62 7.86
N ILE A 117 0.14 -2.67 8.87
CA ILE A 117 0.47 -2.93 10.28
C ILE A 117 -0.51 -3.97 10.83
N GLY A 118 0.02 -5.12 11.25
CA GLY A 118 -0.79 -6.26 11.65
C GLY A 118 -0.38 -6.85 13.00
N ASP A 119 -1.30 -7.59 13.61
CA ASP A 119 -1.01 -8.41 14.80
C ASP A 119 -0.29 -9.73 14.42
N GLU A 120 -0.49 -10.15 13.17
CA GLU A 120 0.03 -11.35 12.52
C GLU A 120 0.83 -10.98 11.27
N ALA A 121 1.58 -11.94 10.72
CA ALA A 121 2.35 -11.73 9.49
C ALA A 121 1.41 -11.41 8.32
N ILE A 122 1.67 -10.28 7.65
CA ILE A 122 0.82 -9.78 6.57
C ILE A 122 1.21 -10.46 5.27
N SER A 123 0.24 -11.08 4.60
CA SER A 123 0.41 -11.52 3.21
C SER A 123 -0.20 -10.48 2.29
N LEU A 124 0.65 -9.68 1.66
CA LEU A 124 0.27 -9.03 0.41
C LEU A 124 0.35 -10.14 -0.63
N VAL A 125 -0.73 -10.92 -0.79
CA VAL A 125 -0.80 -11.89 -1.89
C VAL A 125 -0.78 -11.11 -3.19
#